data_AF-A0A7I8ERV1-F1
#
_entry.id   AF-A0A7I8ERV1-F1
#
_cell.length_a   1.000
_cell.length_b   1.000
_cell.length_c   1.000
_cell.angle_alpha   90.00
_cell.angle_beta   90.00
_cell.angle_gamma   90.00
#
_symmetry.space_group_name_H-M   'P 1'
#
loop_
_entity.id
_entity.type
_entity.pdbx_description
1 polymer ?
#
loop_
_entity_poly.entity_id
_entity_poly.type
_entity_poly.pdbx_seq_one_letter_code
_entity_poly.pdbx_strand_id
1 'polypeptide(L)'
;MLNTVTAMDWNVLPTNRVESTKKSLLERFDGPRVQIEEFIHQYDLHTGFAEDNCYRQRAESWYVAASVMVHDPSATQHFLSVLRKAQKKLTRDKDIVITLDHMAHPLLEQLQEHALLLIILTTEQTTTCLVPGGDCRAFLSGDWLKVYLWRQLTLSGVYDEVRWSVRLVLHAQMEYELDVLCLRDDALYLYECNTMADPIARSTIYLDLFQTYNTIFSPTPLHSYYVCIHPQLATLAHYDMFIARAQQQNISVFAGYDILQLESGALQH
;
A
#
# COMPACT_ATOMS: atom_id res chain seq x y z
N MET A 1 16.56 4.82 53.16
CA MET A 1 16.95 4.93 51.73
C MET A 1 16.45 3.69 51.01
N LEU A 2 15.41 3.86 50.20
CA LEU A 2 15.05 3.08 49.00
C LEU A 2 13.72 3.70 48.53
N ASN A 3 13.81 4.52 47.47
CA ASN A 3 12.68 5.24 46.89
C ASN A 3 11.93 4.34 45.91
N THR A 4 10.62 4.23 46.15
CA THR A 4 9.58 3.79 45.23
C THR A 4 9.44 4.78 44.07
N VAL A 5 9.47 4.31 42.83
CA VAL A 5 9.09 5.08 41.64
C VAL A 5 7.66 4.71 41.28
N THR A 6 6.78 5.71 41.37
CA THR A 6 5.37 5.69 40.97
C THR A 6 5.22 5.70 39.45
N ALA A 7 4.16 5.03 38.98
CA ALA A 7 3.70 5.02 37.60
C ALA A 7 3.46 6.45 37.06
N MET A 8 3.89 6.71 35.83
CA MET A 8 3.55 7.93 35.10
C MET A 8 2.22 7.76 34.36
N ASP A 9 1.30 8.68 34.66
CA ASP A 9 0.02 8.92 34.00
C ASP A 9 0.19 9.16 32.49
N TRP A 10 -0.53 8.37 31.68
CA TRP A 10 -0.71 8.55 30.23
C TRP A 10 -1.99 9.30 29.92
N ASN A 11 -2.17 10.51 30.46
CA ASN A 11 -3.28 11.37 30.05
C ASN A 11 -2.81 12.77 29.67
N VAL A 12 -3.46 13.27 28.61
CA VAL A 12 -3.40 14.62 28.03
C VAL A 12 -2.35 14.83 26.94
N LEU A 13 -2.66 14.36 25.72
CA LEU A 13 -2.29 15.10 24.50
C LEU A 13 -3.34 16.22 24.28
N PRO A 14 -2.93 17.44 23.91
CA PRO A 14 -3.83 18.59 23.88
C PRO A 14 -4.78 18.52 22.68
N THR A 15 -6.07 18.38 22.98
CA THR A 15 -7.22 18.41 22.04
C THR A 15 -7.28 19.67 21.16
N ASN A 16 -6.65 20.76 21.59
CA ASN A 16 -6.76 22.07 20.92
C ASN A 16 -6.06 22.18 19.55
N ARG A 17 -5.15 21.26 19.18
CA ARG A 17 -4.47 21.30 17.86
C ARG A 17 -5.21 20.53 16.75
N VAL A 18 -6.01 19.53 17.12
CA VAL A 18 -6.80 18.74 16.17
C VAL A 18 -8.07 19.50 15.77
N GLU A 19 -8.68 20.21 16.72
CA GLU A 19 -9.88 21.01 16.45
C GLU A 19 -9.61 22.24 15.57
N SER A 20 -8.47 22.92 15.72
CA SER A 20 -8.13 24.08 14.87
C SER A 20 -7.83 23.68 13.42
N THR A 21 -7.29 22.47 13.20
CA THR A 21 -7.00 21.92 11.87
C THR A 21 -8.29 21.47 11.18
N LYS A 22 -9.21 20.81 11.90
CA LYS A 22 -10.54 20.44 11.40
C LYS A 22 -11.39 21.66 11.02
N LYS A 23 -11.37 22.72 11.84
CA LYS A 23 -12.18 23.92 11.61
C LYS A 23 -11.68 24.73 10.39
N SER A 24 -10.36 24.82 10.20
CA SER A 24 -9.72 25.43 9.03
C SER A 24 -10.04 24.70 7.71
N LEU A 25 -10.15 23.36 7.76
CA LEU A 25 -10.50 22.56 6.59
C LEU A 25 -11.98 22.73 6.23
N LEU A 26 -12.90 22.61 7.18
CA LEU A 26 -14.34 22.66 6.92
C LEU A 26 -14.85 24.06 6.50
N GLU A 27 -14.23 25.15 6.97
CA GLU A 27 -14.61 26.52 6.58
C GLU A 27 -14.16 26.91 5.15
N ARG A 28 -13.36 26.07 4.47
CA ARG A 28 -12.82 26.33 3.12
C ARG A 28 -13.53 25.58 1.98
N PHE A 29 -14.45 24.66 2.29
CA PHE A 29 -15.11 23.80 1.29
C PHE A 29 -16.48 24.31 0.81
N ASP A 30 -16.82 25.58 1.02
CA ASP A 30 -18.06 26.17 0.47
C ASP A 30 -17.89 26.53 -1.03
N GLY A 31 -17.90 25.48 -1.87
CA GLY A 31 -18.13 25.50 -3.33
C GLY A 31 -16.90 25.34 -4.25
N PRO A 32 -17.07 24.99 -5.56
CA PRO A 32 -18.19 24.34 -6.23
C PRO A 32 -18.00 22.81 -6.35
N ARG A 33 -19.12 22.13 -6.59
CA ARG A 33 -19.24 20.69 -6.87
C ARG A 33 -18.24 20.24 -7.93
N VAL A 34 -17.34 19.35 -7.54
CA VAL A 34 -16.54 18.56 -8.48
C VAL A 34 -17.50 17.61 -9.20
N GLN A 35 -17.73 17.82 -10.50
CA GLN A 35 -18.35 16.80 -11.35
C GLN A 35 -17.31 15.71 -11.57
N ILE A 36 -17.66 14.45 -11.27
CA ILE A 36 -16.73 13.31 -11.24
C ILE A 36 -15.99 13.12 -12.58
N GLU A 37 -16.70 13.34 -13.70
CA GLU A 37 -16.12 13.30 -15.05
C GLU A 37 -15.08 14.40 -15.27
N GLU A 38 -15.29 15.61 -14.73
CA GLU A 38 -14.30 16.68 -14.72
C GLU A 38 -13.19 16.44 -13.70
N PHE A 39 -13.40 15.68 -12.62
CA PHE A 39 -12.32 15.37 -11.67
C PHE A 39 -11.25 14.46 -12.29
N ILE A 40 -11.69 13.46 -13.06
CA ILE A 40 -10.80 12.49 -13.72
C ILE A 40 -10.19 13.08 -15.02
N HIS A 41 -10.89 14.03 -15.67
CA HIS A 41 -10.42 14.66 -16.91
C HIS A 41 -9.78 16.07 -16.77
N GLN A 42 -10.18 16.92 -15.81
CA GLN A 42 -9.62 18.28 -15.61
C GLN A 42 -8.45 18.31 -14.63
N TYR A 43 -8.41 17.41 -13.64
CA TYR A 43 -7.11 17.01 -13.12
C TYR A 43 -6.56 16.06 -14.18
N ASP A 44 -5.88 16.66 -15.14
CA ASP A 44 -4.73 16.03 -15.75
C ASP A 44 -3.95 15.45 -14.57
N LEU A 45 -4.23 14.17 -14.25
CA LEU A 45 -3.26 13.23 -13.76
C LEU A 45 -2.05 13.56 -14.60
N HIS A 46 -1.19 14.47 -14.12
CA HIS A 46 0.07 14.72 -14.74
C HIS A 46 0.71 13.35 -14.70
N THR A 47 0.52 12.62 -15.80
CA THR A 47 1.43 11.63 -16.33
C THR A 47 2.76 12.27 -16.01
N GLY A 48 3.39 11.71 -14.97
CA GLY A 48 4.46 12.40 -14.30
C GLY A 48 5.54 12.76 -15.32
N PHE A 49 6.48 13.60 -14.91
CA PHE A 49 7.75 13.79 -15.63
C PHE A 49 8.11 12.51 -16.39
N ALA A 50 8.50 12.56 -17.67
CA ALA A 50 8.58 11.39 -18.55
C ALA A 50 9.20 10.10 -17.92
N GLU A 51 10.09 10.26 -16.95
CA GLU A 51 10.63 9.23 -16.06
C GLU A 51 9.57 8.41 -15.28
N ASP A 52 8.54 9.04 -14.71
CA ASP A 52 7.42 8.38 -13.99
C ASP A 52 6.58 7.50 -14.93
N ASN A 53 6.31 7.98 -16.15
CA ASN A 53 5.61 7.18 -17.17
C ASN A 53 6.44 5.95 -17.59
N CYS A 54 7.76 6.14 -17.74
CA CYS A 54 8.67 5.05 -18.08
C CYS A 54 8.75 3.99 -16.97
N TYR A 55 8.81 4.40 -15.70
CA TYR A 55 8.74 3.46 -14.57
C TYR A 55 7.41 2.70 -14.57
N ARG A 56 6.29 3.42 -14.69
CA ARG A 56 4.95 2.85 -14.63
C ARG A 56 4.74 1.73 -15.66
N GLN A 57 5.12 1.96 -16.92
CA GLN A 57 5.04 0.94 -17.97
C GLN A 57 5.88 -0.30 -17.67
N ARG A 58 7.08 -0.12 -17.09
CA ARG A 58 7.92 -1.26 -16.66
C ARG A 58 7.28 -2.01 -15.50
N ALA A 59 6.82 -1.29 -14.47
CA ALA A 59 6.16 -1.88 -13.31
C ALA A 59 4.92 -2.70 -13.70
N GLU A 60 4.10 -2.19 -14.61
CA GLU A 60 2.92 -2.90 -15.13
C GLU A 60 3.31 -4.18 -15.90
N SER A 61 4.44 -4.18 -16.61
CA SER A 61 4.95 -5.38 -17.29
C SER A 61 5.38 -6.50 -16.32
N TRP A 62 5.69 -6.15 -15.07
CA TRP A 62 6.04 -7.09 -14.00
C TRP A 62 4.83 -7.63 -13.23
N TYR A 63 3.60 -7.41 -13.72
CA TYR A 63 2.40 -7.96 -13.09
C TYR A 63 2.48 -9.48 -12.82
N VAL A 64 3.09 -10.26 -13.72
CA VAL A 64 3.23 -11.72 -13.52
C VAL A 64 4.07 -12.01 -12.28
N ALA A 65 5.16 -11.27 -12.07
CA ALA A 65 5.97 -11.38 -10.85
C ALA A 65 5.16 -10.98 -9.61
N ALA A 66 4.36 -9.91 -9.69
CA ALA A 66 3.49 -9.49 -8.59
C ALA A 66 2.44 -10.57 -8.25
N SER A 67 1.89 -11.25 -9.26
CA SER A 67 0.97 -12.38 -9.07
C SER A 67 1.65 -13.51 -8.31
N VAL A 68 2.86 -13.92 -8.71
CA VAL A 68 3.63 -14.93 -7.98
C VAL A 68 3.84 -14.53 -6.51
N MET A 69 4.16 -13.26 -6.26
CA MET A 69 4.35 -12.76 -4.89
C MET A 69 3.09 -12.85 -4.02
N VAL A 70 1.89 -12.62 -4.56
CA VAL A 70 0.63 -12.77 -3.81
C VAL A 70 0.32 -14.23 -3.49
N HIS A 71 0.68 -15.16 -4.38
CA HIS A 71 0.35 -16.58 -4.22
C HIS A 71 1.15 -17.30 -3.12
N ASP A 72 2.30 -16.74 -2.71
CA ASP A 72 3.03 -17.20 -1.52
C ASP A 72 3.34 -16.03 -0.56
N PRO A 73 2.35 -15.60 0.25
CA PRO A 73 2.52 -14.52 1.20
C PRO A 73 3.63 -14.76 2.22
N SER A 74 3.89 -16.03 2.58
CA SER A 74 4.91 -16.39 3.56
C SER A 74 6.32 -16.19 3.01
N ALA A 75 6.62 -16.75 1.83
CA ALA A 75 7.92 -16.55 1.17
C ALA A 75 8.12 -15.07 0.79
N THR A 76 7.07 -14.41 0.28
CA THR A 76 7.11 -12.98 -0.05
C THR A 76 7.42 -12.13 1.18
N GLN A 77 6.75 -12.35 2.31
CA GLN A 77 6.99 -11.57 3.51
C GLN A 77 8.41 -11.79 4.08
N HIS A 78 8.93 -13.02 3.98
CA HIS A 78 10.32 -13.34 4.33
C HIS A 78 11.31 -12.58 3.45
N PHE A 79 11.14 -12.66 2.12
CA PHE A 79 11.93 -11.93 1.14
C PHE A 79 11.95 -10.42 1.40
N LEU A 80 10.78 -9.80 1.54
CA LEU A 80 10.64 -8.37 1.79
C LEU A 80 11.29 -7.93 3.11
N SER A 81 11.23 -8.77 4.14
CA SER A 81 11.87 -8.49 5.43
C SER A 81 13.39 -8.43 5.30
N VAL A 82 14.00 -9.39 4.59
CA VAL A 82 15.45 -9.41 4.36
C VAL A 82 15.88 -8.25 3.46
N LEU A 83 15.15 -8.00 2.35
CA LEU A 83 15.43 -6.89 1.44
C LEU A 83 15.43 -5.55 2.18
N ARG A 84 14.41 -5.26 3.00
CA ARG A 84 14.34 -4.00 3.76
C ARG A 84 15.45 -3.85 4.80
N LYS A 85 15.85 -4.95 5.45
CA LYS A 85 16.98 -4.92 6.40
C LYS A 85 18.29 -4.54 5.68
N ALA A 86 18.49 -5.04 4.47
CA ALA A 86 19.65 -4.70 3.64
C ALA A 86 19.57 -3.26 3.08
N GLN A 87 18.36 -2.78 2.74
CA GLN A 87 18.13 -1.41 2.26
C GLN A 87 18.46 -0.31 3.26
N LYS A 88 18.29 -0.56 4.57
CA LYS A 88 18.52 0.46 5.63
C LYS A 88 19.91 1.13 5.58
N LYS A 89 20.86 0.58 4.82
CA LYS A 89 22.25 1.06 4.72
C LYS A 89 22.60 1.68 3.36
N LEU A 90 21.68 1.72 2.39
CA LEU A 90 21.98 2.00 0.98
C LEU A 90 20.99 2.98 0.33
N THR A 91 21.46 3.73 -0.67
CA THR A 91 20.64 4.66 -1.46
C THR A 91 19.81 3.94 -2.52
N ARG A 92 18.80 4.64 -3.08
CA ARG A 92 17.87 4.07 -4.07
C ARG A 92 18.53 3.64 -5.40
N ASP A 93 19.78 3.97 -5.66
CA ASP A 93 20.39 3.59 -6.95
C ASP A 93 21.38 2.44 -6.82
N LYS A 94 21.59 1.94 -5.60
CA LYS A 94 22.57 0.88 -5.35
C LYS A 94 21.92 -0.50 -5.37
N ASP A 95 22.59 -1.41 -6.05
CA ASP A 95 22.30 -2.83 -6.00
C ASP A 95 22.49 -3.37 -4.58
N ILE A 96 21.71 -4.39 -4.25
CA ILE A 96 21.72 -5.02 -2.93
C ILE A 96 21.93 -6.51 -3.09
N VAL A 97 22.90 -7.05 -2.38
CA VAL A 97 23.05 -8.50 -2.25
C VAL A 97 22.35 -8.96 -0.98
N ILE A 98 21.45 -9.93 -1.11
CA ILE A 98 20.75 -10.55 0.00
C ILE A 98 20.94 -12.06 -0.03
N THR A 99 20.89 -12.68 1.15
CA THR A 99 20.90 -14.14 1.30
C THR A 99 19.67 -14.53 2.09
N LEU A 100 18.93 -15.48 1.55
CA LEU A 100 17.69 -16.02 2.11
C LEU A 100 17.85 -17.52 2.34
N ASP A 101 17.03 -18.08 3.21
CA ASP A 101 16.95 -19.54 3.34
C ASP A 101 16.39 -20.19 2.05
N HIS A 102 16.57 -21.50 1.93
CA HIS A 102 16.13 -22.26 0.76
C HIS A 102 14.60 -22.25 0.55
N MET A 103 13.79 -21.89 1.56
CA MET A 103 12.34 -21.87 1.40
C MET A 103 11.87 -20.78 0.44
N ALA A 104 12.62 -19.67 0.35
CA ALA A 104 12.32 -18.61 -0.61
C ALA A 104 12.79 -18.93 -2.04
N HIS A 105 13.50 -20.04 -2.28
CA HIS A 105 14.12 -20.34 -3.56
C HIS A 105 13.14 -20.36 -4.75
N PRO A 106 11.96 -21.03 -4.65
CA PRO A 106 10.99 -21.02 -5.76
C PRO A 106 10.50 -19.62 -6.13
N LEU A 107 10.25 -18.76 -5.13
CA LEU A 107 9.89 -17.36 -5.37
C LEU A 107 11.04 -16.60 -6.08
N LEU A 108 12.28 -16.82 -5.66
CA LEU A 108 13.44 -16.15 -6.25
C LEU A 108 13.67 -16.55 -7.71
N GLU A 109 13.47 -17.82 -8.07
CA GLU A 109 13.58 -18.27 -9.47
C GLU A 109 12.56 -17.54 -10.36
N GLN A 110 11.32 -17.45 -9.91
CA GLN A 110 10.26 -16.72 -10.62
C GLN A 110 10.58 -15.22 -10.76
N LEU A 111 11.09 -14.58 -9.71
CA LEU A 111 11.50 -13.17 -9.78
C LEU A 111 12.69 -12.96 -10.73
N GLN A 112 13.60 -13.94 -10.85
CA GLN A 112 14.71 -13.90 -11.80
C GLN A 112 14.23 -13.97 -13.25
N GLU A 113 13.21 -14.80 -13.56
CA GLU A 113 12.62 -14.90 -14.90
C GLU A 113 12.08 -13.55 -15.40
N HIS A 114 11.70 -12.66 -14.48
CA HIS A 114 11.23 -11.31 -14.77
C HIS A 114 12.31 -10.21 -14.64
N ALA A 115 13.58 -10.60 -14.52
CA ALA A 115 14.73 -9.71 -14.38
C ALA A 115 14.64 -8.74 -13.17
N LEU A 116 13.90 -9.12 -12.12
CA LEU A 116 13.77 -8.33 -10.89
C LEU A 116 14.93 -8.58 -9.92
N LEU A 117 15.63 -9.69 -10.10
CA LEU A 117 16.84 -10.06 -9.36
C LEU A 117 17.72 -11.01 -10.19
N LEU A 118 18.94 -11.23 -9.72
CA LEU A 118 19.87 -12.23 -10.25
C LEU A 118 20.29 -13.18 -9.13
N ILE A 119 20.05 -14.47 -9.29
CA ILE A 119 20.56 -15.50 -8.39
C ILE A 119 22.06 -15.69 -8.67
N ILE A 120 22.89 -15.48 -7.65
CA ILE A 120 24.36 -15.60 -7.73
C ILE A 120 24.81 -17.00 -7.32
N LEU A 121 24.24 -17.52 -6.23
CA LEU A 121 24.64 -18.78 -5.63
C LEU A 121 23.44 -19.44 -4.96
N THR A 122 23.26 -20.73 -5.22
CA THR A 122 22.33 -21.59 -4.49
C THR A 122 23.13 -22.68 -3.79
N THR A 123 22.83 -22.89 -2.52
CA THR A 123 23.34 -23.99 -1.68
C THR A 123 22.17 -24.82 -1.17
N GLU A 124 22.43 -25.93 -0.48
CA GLU A 124 21.36 -26.74 0.15
C GLU A 124 20.53 -25.95 1.17
N GLN A 125 21.09 -24.91 1.79
CA GLN A 125 20.45 -24.19 2.90
C GLN A 125 19.99 -22.78 2.53
N THR A 126 20.66 -22.15 1.57
CA THR A 126 20.50 -20.72 1.29
C THR A 126 20.62 -20.39 -0.19
N THR A 127 19.93 -19.32 -0.59
CA THR A 127 20.07 -18.69 -1.92
C THR A 127 20.53 -17.25 -1.75
N THR A 128 21.60 -16.88 -2.44
CA THR A 128 22.11 -15.50 -2.51
C THR A 128 21.74 -14.89 -3.85
N CYS A 129 21.14 -13.70 -3.82
CA CYS A 129 20.75 -12.95 -5.01
C CYS A 129 21.17 -11.47 -4.94
N LEU A 130 21.35 -10.88 -6.11
CA LEU A 130 21.51 -9.45 -6.34
C LEU A 130 20.18 -8.87 -6.78
N VAL A 131 19.70 -7.86 -6.05
CA VAL A 131 18.54 -7.05 -6.38
C VAL A 131 19.03 -5.74 -6.99
N PRO A 132 18.77 -5.46 -8.28
CA PRO A 132 19.16 -4.21 -8.92
C PRO A 132 18.55 -2.99 -8.23
N GLY A 133 19.25 -1.86 -8.27
CA GLY A 133 18.74 -0.57 -7.82
C GLY A 133 17.59 -0.01 -8.66
N GLY A 134 17.28 1.28 -8.45
CA GLY A 134 16.27 2.00 -9.24
C GLY A 134 14.87 1.41 -9.14
N ASP A 135 14.32 1.03 -10.29
CA ASP A 135 12.94 0.59 -10.48
C ASP A 135 12.66 -0.80 -9.94
N CYS A 136 13.54 -1.78 -10.16
CA CYS A 136 13.36 -3.12 -9.63
C CYS A 136 13.23 -3.06 -8.11
N ARG A 137 14.07 -2.25 -7.46
CA ARG A 137 14.00 -2.06 -6.02
C ARG A 137 12.77 -1.27 -5.57
N ALA A 138 12.29 -0.30 -6.34
CA ALA A 138 11.05 0.41 -6.02
C ALA A 138 9.84 -0.53 -6.08
N PHE A 139 9.76 -1.30 -7.17
CA PHE A 139 8.75 -2.31 -7.39
C PHE A 139 8.72 -3.33 -6.25
N LEU A 140 9.87 -3.97 -5.96
CA LEU A 140 9.99 -4.97 -4.90
C LEU A 140 9.82 -4.39 -3.49
N SER A 141 9.98 -3.08 -3.29
CA SER A 141 9.79 -2.46 -1.97
C SER A 141 8.32 -2.29 -1.57
N GLY A 142 7.40 -2.25 -2.53
CA GLY A 142 5.97 -2.13 -2.22
C GLY A 142 5.01 -1.99 -3.40
N ASP A 143 5.45 -1.43 -4.54
CA ASP A 143 4.52 -1.11 -5.64
C ASP A 143 3.94 -2.36 -6.32
N TRP A 144 4.63 -3.50 -6.20
CA TRP A 144 4.15 -4.78 -6.73
C TRP A 144 2.72 -5.12 -6.28
N LEU A 145 2.35 -4.81 -5.03
CA LEU A 145 1.00 -5.09 -4.52
C LEU A 145 -0.05 -4.18 -5.16
N LYS A 146 0.30 -2.90 -5.40
CA LYS A 146 -0.56 -1.94 -6.09
C LYS A 146 -0.80 -2.37 -7.54
N VAL A 147 0.28 -2.76 -8.23
CA VAL A 147 0.24 -3.25 -9.62
C VAL A 147 -0.60 -4.52 -9.74
N TYR A 148 -0.43 -5.46 -8.81
CA TYR A 148 -1.25 -6.67 -8.76
C TYR A 148 -2.74 -6.33 -8.65
N LEU A 149 -3.12 -5.53 -7.65
CA LEU A 149 -4.51 -5.17 -7.40
C LEU A 149 -5.12 -4.40 -8.56
N TRP A 150 -4.42 -3.40 -9.08
CA TRP A 150 -4.85 -2.66 -10.26
C TRP A 150 -5.18 -3.57 -11.43
N ARG A 151 -4.28 -4.53 -11.73
CA ARG A 151 -4.49 -5.43 -12.84
C ARG A 151 -5.69 -6.34 -12.60
N GLN A 152 -5.83 -6.90 -11.40
CA GLN A 152 -6.95 -7.76 -11.04
C GLN A 152 -8.30 -7.03 -11.12
N LEU A 153 -8.38 -5.84 -10.53
CA LEU A 153 -9.59 -5.02 -10.55
C LEU A 153 -9.94 -4.58 -11.98
N THR A 154 -8.94 -4.27 -12.82
CA THR A 154 -9.15 -3.98 -14.25
C THR A 154 -9.68 -5.19 -15.00
N LEU A 155 -9.11 -6.38 -14.77
CA LEU A 155 -9.52 -7.62 -15.43
C LEU A 155 -10.90 -8.11 -14.98
N SER A 156 -11.33 -7.74 -13.77
CA SER A 156 -12.67 -8.08 -13.27
C SER A 156 -13.79 -7.45 -14.10
N GLY A 157 -13.52 -6.31 -14.75
CA GLY A 157 -14.51 -5.56 -15.53
C GLY A 157 -15.65 -4.96 -14.70
N VAL A 158 -15.52 -4.94 -13.36
CA VAL A 158 -16.55 -4.44 -12.43
C VAL A 158 -16.54 -2.92 -12.31
N TYR A 159 -15.38 -2.29 -12.53
CA TYR A 159 -15.19 -0.85 -12.37
C TYR A 159 -15.12 -0.17 -13.74
N ASP A 160 -15.70 1.03 -13.82
CA ASP A 160 -15.65 1.88 -15.00
C ASP A 160 -14.22 2.35 -15.26
N GLU A 161 -13.48 2.65 -14.18
CA GLU A 161 -12.09 3.07 -14.23
C GLU A 161 -11.29 2.51 -13.05
N VAL A 162 -10.03 2.13 -13.30
CA VAL A 162 -9.08 1.66 -12.30
C VAL A 162 -7.71 2.32 -12.52
N ARG A 163 -7.20 3.01 -11.50
CA ARG A 163 -5.89 3.68 -11.51
C ARG A 163 -5.08 3.28 -10.29
N TRP A 164 -3.76 3.19 -10.43
CA TRP A 164 -2.84 2.96 -9.31
C TRP A 164 -1.85 4.10 -9.12
N SER A 165 -1.30 4.28 -7.93
CA SER A 165 -0.34 5.35 -7.58
C SER A 165 -0.83 6.71 -8.10
N VAL A 166 -2.06 7.08 -7.72
CA VAL A 166 -2.70 8.34 -8.10
C VAL A 166 -2.18 9.45 -7.20
N ARG A 167 -1.59 10.48 -7.79
CA ARG A 167 -1.15 11.67 -7.05
C ARG A 167 -2.29 12.66 -6.94
N LEU A 168 -2.75 12.90 -5.72
CA LEU A 168 -3.73 13.90 -5.37
C LEU A 168 -3.02 15.16 -4.88
N VAL A 169 -3.09 16.25 -5.66
CA VAL A 169 -2.47 17.54 -5.32
C VAL A 169 -3.55 18.51 -4.85
N LEU A 170 -3.57 18.81 -3.57
CA LEU A 170 -4.47 19.78 -2.95
C LEU A 170 -3.74 21.11 -2.75
N HIS A 171 -4.29 22.19 -3.32
CA HIS A 171 -3.82 23.57 -3.16
C HIS A 171 -2.28 23.74 -3.19
N ALA A 172 -1.62 23.35 -4.29
CA ALA A 172 -0.20 23.58 -4.62
C ALA A 172 0.87 23.21 -3.56
N GLN A 173 0.52 22.63 -2.41
CA GLN A 173 1.44 22.37 -1.30
C GLN A 173 1.19 21.05 -0.57
N MET A 174 0.05 20.40 -0.79
CA MET A 174 -0.25 19.11 -0.16
C MET A 174 -0.42 18.05 -1.24
N GLU A 175 0.42 17.02 -1.17
CA GLU A 175 0.37 15.90 -2.09
C GLU A 175 0.09 14.62 -1.30
N TYR A 176 -0.88 13.86 -1.76
CA TYR A 176 -1.17 12.51 -1.29
C TYR A 176 -0.97 11.54 -2.45
N GLU A 177 -0.50 10.34 -2.13
CA GLU A 177 -0.48 9.22 -3.07
C GLU A 177 -1.59 8.25 -2.64
N LEU A 178 -2.48 7.93 -3.57
CA LEU A 178 -3.52 6.93 -3.41
C LEU A 178 -3.07 5.66 -4.14
N ASP A 179 -3.06 4.54 -3.44
CA ASP A 179 -2.44 3.32 -3.94
C ASP A 179 -3.20 2.71 -5.13
N VAL A 180 -4.49 2.41 -4.98
CA VAL A 180 -5.38 2.04 -6.10
C VAL A 180 -6.75 2.69 -5.91
N LEU A 181 -7.18 3.46 -6.90
CA LEU A 181 -8.46 4.15 -6.93
C LEU A 181 -9.31 3.63 -8.08
N CYS A 182 -10.56 3.30 -7.80
CA CYS A 182 -11.53 2.84 -8.81
C CYS A 182 -12.79 3.71 -8.79
N LEU A 183 -13.44 3.81 -9.94
CA LEU A 183 -14.76 4.42 -10.11
C LEU A 183 -15.77 3.34 -10.51
N ARG A 184 -16.93 3.34 -9.86
CA ARG A 184 -18.09 2.51 -10.23
C ARG A 184 -19.36 3.18 -9.75
N ASP A 185 -20.37 3.30 -10.61
CA ASP A 185 -21.72 3.76 -10.25
C ASP A 185 -21.71 5.10 -9.45
N ASP A 186 -20.90 6.07 -9.89
CA ASP A 186 -20.67 7.37 -9.21
C ASP A 186 -20.07 7.30 -7.79
N ALA A 187 -19.53 6.15 -7.40
CA ALA A 187 -18.83 5.93 -6.14
C ALA A 187 -17.34 5.63 -6.36
N LEU A 188 -16.52 6.11 -5.41
CA LEU A 188 -15.09 5.85 -5.38
C LEU A 188 -14.77 4.64 -4.50
N TYR A 189 -13.82 3.83 -4.94
CA TYR A 189 -13.30 2.68 -4.20
C TYR A 189 -11.79 2.82 -4.07
N LEU A 190 -11.31 2.95 -2.84
CA LEU A 190 -9.89 3.19 -2.54
C LEU A 190 -9.29 1.99 -1.81
N TYR A 191 -8.22 1.44 -2.37
CA TYR A 191 -7.43 0.35 -1.79
C TYR A 191 -6.05 0.88 -1.38
N GLU A 192 -5.77 0.90 -0.09
CA GLU A 192 -4.44 1.23 0.46
C GLU A 192 -3.65 -0.05 0.70
N CYS A 193 -2.45 -0.13 0.12
CA CYS A 193 -1.63 -1.34 0.05
C CYS A 193 -0.47 -1.27 1.03
N ASN A 194 -0.40 -2.22 1.96
CA ASN A 194 0.66 -2.29 2.94
C ASN A 194 1.46 -3.59 2.83
N THR A 195 2.75 -3.44 2.52
CA THR A 195 3.66 -4.58 2.36
C THR A 195 4.62 -4.73 3.55
N MET A 196 4.43 -3.97 4.64
CA MET A 196 5.30 -3.96 5.81
C MET A 196 5.27 -5.29 6.57
N ALA A 197 6.37 -5.60 7.26
CA ALA A 197 6.43 -6.78 8.13
C ALA A 197 5.48 -6.70 9.33
N ASP A 198 5.21 -5.48 9.81
CA ASP A 198 4.17 -5.21 10.78
C ASP A 198 3.23 -4.14 10.20
N PRO A 199 2.15 -4.54 9.51
CA PRO A 199 1.16 -3.61 8.96
C PRO A 199 0.39 -2.85 10.05
N ILE A 200 0.33 -3.37 11.28
CA ILE A 200 -0.46 -2.80 12.38
C ILE A 200 0.29 -1.70 13.13
N ALA A 201 1.62 -1.78 13.25
CA ALA A 201 2.42 -0.81 13.99
C ALA A 201 2.21 0.66 13.58
N ARG A 202 1.78 0.92 12.34
CA ARG A 202 1.46 2.26 11.83
C ARG A 202 0.02 2.41 11.36
N SER A 203 -0.83 1.43 11.66
CA SER A 203 -2.23 1.40 11.21
C SER A 203 -3.01 2.65 11.59
N THR A 204 -2.80 3.23 12.78
CA THR A 204 -3.45 4.49 13.19
C THR A 204 -3.30 5.59 12.14
N ILE A 205 -2.10 5.77 11.58
CA ILE A 205 -1.84 6.80 10.58
C ILE A 205 -2.64 6.50 9.30
N TYR A 206 -2.61 5.25 8.84
CA TYR A 206 -3.30 4.84 7.61
C TYR A 206 -4.83 4.89 7.75
N LEU A 207 -5.36 4.47 8.90
CA LEU A 207 -6.79 4.54 9.20
C LEU A 207 -7.28 5.99 9.30
N ASP A 208 -6.48 6.89 9.90
CA ASP A 208 -6.82 8.33 9.94
C ASP A 208 -6.72 9.00 8.56
N LEU A 209 -5.87 8.48 7.65
CA LEU A 209 -5.81 8.91 6.26
C LEU A 209 -7.14 8.66 5.54
N PHE A 210 -7.80 7.52 5.75
CA PHE A 210 -9.11 7.24 5.14
C PHE A 210 -10.19 8.24 5.57
N GLN A 211 -10.17 8.72 6.82
CA GLN A 211 -11.08 9.78 7.25
C GLN A 211 -10.83 11.10 6.51
N THR A 212 -9.54 11.38 6.24
CA THR A 212 -9.13 12.55 5.46
C THR A 212 -9.64 12.44 4.03
N TYR A 213 -9.48 11.27 3.39
CA TYR A 213 -9.99 11.01 2.04
C TYR A 213 -11.51 11.11 1.96
N ASN A 214 -12.24 10.56 2.92
CA ASN A 214 -13.70 10.71 2.99
C ASN A 214 -14.14 12.18 3.03
N THR A 215 -13.37 13.02 3.74
CA THR A 215 -13.65 14.47 3.81
C THR A 215 -13.35 15.14 2.48
N ILE A 216 -12.22 14.80 1.83
CA ILE A 216 -11.79 15.38 0.55
C ILE A 216 -12.76 15.03 -0.57
N PHE A 217 -13.21 13.78 -0.65
CA PHE A 217 -14.05 13.31 -1.74
C PHE A 217 -15.54 13.61 -1.55
N SER A 218 -15.94 14.14 -0.39
CA SER A 218 -17.33 14.52 -0.11
C SER A 218 -17.84 15.52 -1.16
N PRO A 219 -19.05 15.33 -1.74
CA PRO A 219 -20.11 14.40 -1.32
C PRO A 219 -20.06 13.00 -1.97
N THR A 220 -19.04 12.70 -2.76
CA THR A 220 -18.91 11.41 -3.46
C THR A 220 -18.73 10.27 -2.44
N PRO A 221 -19.53 9.19 -2.51
CA PRO A 221 -19.35 8.03 -1.66
C PRO A 221 -17.95 7.43 -1.84
N LEU A 222 -17.29 7.08 -0.73
CA LEU A 222 -15.97 6.45 -0.73
C LEU A 222 -16.01 5.12 0.04
N HIS A 223 -15.78 4.03 -0.67
CA HIS A 223 -15.56 2.70 -0.09
C HIS A 223 -14.06 2.47 0.11
N SER A 224 -13.66 2.09 1.33
CA SER A 224 -12.25 2.04 1.73
C SER A 224 -11.81 0.63 2.07
N TYR A 225 -10.64 0.24 1.54
CA TYR A 225 -10.08 -1.10 1.65
C TYR A 225 -8.63 -1.02 2.09
N TYR A 226 -8.28 -1.75 3.14
CA TYR A 226 -6.90 -1.92 3.58
C TYR A 226 -6.41 -3.30 3.15
N VAL A 227 -5.36 -3.35 2.34
CA VAL A 227 -4.84 -4.60 1.77
C VAL A 227 -3.41 -4.82 2.22
N CYS A 228 -3.08 -6.00 2.75
CA CYS A 228 -1.70 -6.30 3.17
C CYS A 228 -1.27 -7.75 2.93
N ILE A 229 -0.01 -7.97 2.54
CA ILE A 229 0.48 -9.33 2.24
C ILE A 229 0.78 -10.18 3.50
N HIS A 230 0.50 -9.68 4.71
CA HIS A 230 0.91 -10.38 5.92
C HIS A 230 0.17 -11.73 6.06
N PRO A 231 0.87 -12.89 6.08
CA PRO A 231 0.25 -14.22 5.99
C PRO A 231 -0.63 -14.58 7.19
N GLN A 232 -0.36 -13.99 8.35
CA GLN A 232 -1.04 -14.28 9.62
C GLN A 232 -1.36 -12.99 10.37
N LEU A 233 -2.16 -12.10 9.76
CA LEU A 233 -2.45 -10.79 10.37
C LEU A 233 -3.04 -10.90 11.78
N ALA A 234 -3.88 -11.91 12.01
CA ALA A 234 -4.54 -12.17 13.30
C ALA A 234 -3.58 -12.50 14.46
N THR A 235 -2.33 -12.88 14.17
CA THR A 235 -1.34 -13.21 15.22
C THR A 235 -0.54 -11.99 15.68
N LEU A 236 -0.72 -10.83 15.06
CA LEU A 236 0.02 -9.63 15.42
C LEU A 236 -0.54 -8.97 16.68
N ALA A 237 0.36 -8.31 17.43
CA ALA A 237 -0.06 -7.51 18.57
C ALA A 237 -1.05 -6.43 18.12
N HIS A 238 -2.06 -6.16 18.96
CA HIS A 238 -3.10 -5.16 18.72
C HIS A 238 -4.05 -5.44 17.54
N TYR A 239 -4.08 -6.67 17.01
CA TYR A 239 -5.00 -7.06 15.94
C TYR A 239 -6.47 -6.70 16.24
N ASP A 240 -7.00 -7.09 17.40
CA ASP A 240 -8.40 -6.85 17.74
C ASP A 240 -8.75 -5.35 17.76
N MET A 241 -7.86 -4.52 18.29
CA MET A 241 -8.03 -3.06 18.31
C MET A 241 -7.98 -2.48 16.90
N PHE A 242 -7.08 -2.98 16.05
CA PHE A 242 -6.96 -2.57 14.65
C PHE A 242 -8.23 -2.90 13.86
N ILE A 243 -8.73 -4.13 13.95
CA ILE A 243 -9.96 -4.56 13.27
C ILE A 243 -11.18 -3.80 13.79
N ALA A 244 -11.32 -3.63 15.10
CA ALA A 244 -12.43 -2.87 15.69
C ALA A 244 -12.45 -1.42 15.16
N ARG A 245 -11.28 -0.79 15.03
CA ARG A 245 -11.18 0.57 14.47
C ARG A 245 -11.47 0.62 12.98
N ALA A 246 -10.97 -0.34 12.19
CA ALA A 246 -11.28 -0.43 10.77
C ALA A 246 -12.79 -0.59 10.54
N GLN A 247 -13.45 -1.46 11.31
CA GLN A 247 -14.90 -1.64 11.27
C GLN A 247 -15.68 -0.38 11.64
N GLN A 248 -15.28 0.33 12.71
CA GLN A 248 -15.88 1.61 13.08
C GLN A 248 -15.81 2.67 11.98
N GLN A 249 -14.81 2.56 11.10
CA GLN A 249 -14.58 3.47 9.98
C GLN A 249 -15.09 2.91 8.64
N ASN A 250 -15.81 1.78 8.65
CA ASN A 250 -16.29 1.07 7.46
C ASN A 250 -15.16 0.72 6.46
N ILE A 251 -13.99 0.35 6.97
CA ILE A 251 -12.84 -0.08 6.17
C ILE A 251 -12.80 -1.61 6.16
N SER A 252 -12.89 -2.20 4.97
CA SER A 252 -12.70 -3.64 4.79
C SER A 252 -11.21 -3.99 4.77
N VAL A 253 -10.82 -5.06 5.46
CA VAL A 253 -9.41 -5.47 5.58
C VAL A 253 -9.20 -6.79 4.86
N PHE A 254 -8.22 -6.84 3.95
CA PHE A 254 -7.80 -8.02 3.22
C PHE A 254 -6.33 -8.33 3.53
N ALA A 255 -6.04 -9.57 3.94
CA ALA A 255 -4.70 -9.96 4.36
C ALA A 255 -4.25 -11.31 3.80
N GLY A 256 -2.97 -11.42 3.43
CA GLY A 256 -2.37 -12.69 3.00
C GLY A 256 -3.16 -13.34 1.86
N TYR A 257 -3.65 -14.56 2.08
CA TYR A 257 -4.42 -15.31 1.09
C TYR A 257 -5.83 -14.73 0.81
N ASP A 258 -6.38 -13.90 1.70
CA ASP A 258 -7.67 -13.25 1.46
C ASP A 258 -7.61 -12.28 0.27
N ILE A 259 -6.40 -11.82 -0.10
CA ILE A 259 -6.18 -11.00 -1.30
C ILE A 259 -6.62 -11.76 -2.57
N LEU A 260 -6.47 -13.08 -2.61
CA LEU A 260 -6.88 -13.90 -3.76
C LEU A 260 -8.41 -13.94 -3.92
N GLN A 261 -9.18 -13.65 -2.86
CA GLN A 261 -10.64 -13.55 -2.96
C GLN A 261 -11.09 -12.32 -3.75
N LEU A 262 -10.20 -11.33 -3.95
CA LEU A 262 -10.46 -10.20 -4.83
C LEU A 262 -10.52 -10.63 -6.31
N GLU A 263 -9.93 -11.78 -6.67
CA GLU A 263 -9.96 -12.33 -8.04
C GLU A 263 -11.32 -12.94 -8.41
N SER A 264 -12.07 -13.45 -7.42
CA SER A 264 -13.28 -14.25 -7.65
C SER A 264 -14.57 -13.42 -7.74
N GLY A 265 -14.47 -12.09 -7.81
CA GLY A 265 -15.64 -11.21 -7.87
C GLY A 265 -16.44 -11.15 -6.57
N ALA A 266 -15.87 -11.56 -5.44
CA ALA A 266 -16.52 -11.54 -4.12
C ALA A 266 -16.84 -10.11 -3.59
N LEU A 267 -16.41 -9.07 -4.30
CA LEU A 267 -16.73 -7.66 -4.03
C LEU A 267 -18.06 -7.19 -4.67
N GLN A 268 -18.95 -8.09 -5.07
CA GLN A 268 -20.27 -7.76 -5.65
C GLN A 268 -21.33 -7.29 -4.64
N HIS A 269 -20.92 -6.86 -3.43
CA HIS A 269 -21.83 -6.44 -2.36
C HIS A 269 -21.61 -4.98 -1.96
#